data_AF-A0AAD8J281-F1
#
_entry.id   AF-A0AAD8J281-F1
#
_cell.length_a   1.000
_cell.length_b   1.000
_cell.length_c   1.000
_cell.angle_alpha   90.00
_cell.angle_beta   90.00
_cell.angle_gamma   90.00
#
_symmetry.space_group_name_H-M   'P 1'
#
loop_
_entity.id
_entity.type
_entity.pdbx_description
1 polymer ?
#
loop_
_entity_poly.entity_id
_entity_poly.type
_entity_poly.pdbx_seq_one_letter_code
_entity_poly.pdbx_strand_id
1 'polypeptide(L)'
;MNKAESLDDGLGSLAAASGEALRLGFGDLIALSAETGQGMVELYEALRPLLEDYMVQLLNDFPQSSSYYVLFSIKLRTIILRRGLVDRSIAVVEQCLALIKDEWLMKSCSRDPIVLLRYLDVETYELVGEFVMEAILNINIGESIP
;
A
#
# COMPACT_ATOMS: atom_id res chain seq x y z
N MET A 1 -3.90 -15.21 -19.97
CA MET A 1 -4.64 -13.98 -20.31
C MET A 1 -5.25 -13.42 -19.05
N ASN A 2 -5.01 -12.14 -18.76
CA ASN A 2 -5.59 -11.45 -17.62
C ASN A 2 -6.96 -10.83 -18.01
N LYS A 3 -7.81 -10.50 -17.02
CA LYS A 3 -9.21 -10.06 -17.26
C LYS A 3 -9.36 -8.85 -18.19
N ALA A 4 -8.33 -8.03 -18.34
CA ALA A 4 -8.33 -6.84 -19.19
C ALA A 4 -8.28 -7.19 -20.69
N GLU A 5 -7.69 -8.33 -21.06
CA GLU A 5 -7.59 -8.80 -22.45
C GLU A 5 -8.89 -9.43 -22.98
N SER A 6 -9.88 -9.62 -22.11
CA SER A 6 -11.15 -10.30 -22.43
C SER A 6 -12.30 -9.33 -22.79
N LEU A 7 -12.08 -8.02 -22.73
CA LEU A 7 -13.15 -7.01 -22.91
C LEU A 7 -13.28 -6.54 -24.36
N ASP A 8 -13.39 -7.46 -25.30
CA ASP A 8 -13.93 -7.18 -26.65
C ASP A 8 -15.40 -7.64 -26.75
N ASP A 9 -16.19 -7.31 -25.74
CA ASP A 9 -17.63 -7.57 -25.71
C ASP A 9 -18.40 -6.32 -26.17
N GLY A 10 -18.23 -5.95 -27.44
CA GLY A 10 -19.24 -5.21 -28.23
C GLY A 10 -19.64 -3.78 -27.81
N LEU A 11 -19.01 -3.17 -26.80
CA LEU A 11 -19.36 -1.82 -26.32
C LEU A 11 -18.27 -0.81 -26.70
N GLY A 12 -18.16 -0.53 -28.00
CA GLY A 12 -17.19 0.41 -28.56
C GLY A 12 -15.76 -0.09 -28.45
N SER A 13 -15.18 -0.52 -29.58
CA SER A 13 -13.79 -0.98 -29.63
C SER A 13 -12.86 0.02 -28.95
N LEU A 14 -11.86 -0.47 -28.19
CA LEU A 14 -10.80 0.35 -27.59
C LEU A 14 -10.19 1.35 -28.58
N ALA A 15 -10.13 0.98 -29.86
CA ALA A 15 -9.68 1.86 -30.94
C ALA A 15 -10.60 3.09 -31.16
N ALA A 16 -11.91 2.93 -30.99
CA ALA A 16 -12.87 4.04 -31.08
C ALA A 16 -12.73 5.00 -29.89
N ALA A 17 -12.60 4.48 -28.67
CA ALA A 17 -12.35 5.28 -27.47
C ALA A 17 -11.00 6.00 -27.54
N SER A 18 -9.96 5.31 -28.02
CA SER A 18 -8.64 5.91 -28.24
C SER A 18 -8.68 6.99 -29.32
N GLY A 19 -9.43 6.78 -30.41
CA GLY A 19 -9.60 7.76 -31.48
C GLY A 19 -10.37 9.00 -31.05
N GLU A 20 -11.38 8.85 -30.19
CA GLU A 20 -12.12 9.95 -29.59
C GLU A 20 -11.27 10.74 -28.59
N ALA A 21 -10.54 10.05 -27.70
CA ALA A 21 -9.65 10.69 -26.74
C ALA A 21 -8.55 11.53 -27.42
N LEU A 22 -7.97 11.01 -28.50
CA LEU A 22 -7.01 11.74 -29.33
C LEU A 22 -7.65 12.99 -29.97
N ARG A 23 -8.87 12.88 -30.51
CA ARG A 23 -9.61 14.02 -31.10
C ARG A 23 -9.95 15.11 -30.09
N LEU A 24 -10.18 14.72 -28.84
CA LEU A 24 -10.46 15.66 -27.74
C LEU A 24 -9.17 16.26 -27.12
N GLY A 25 -8.00 15.87 -27.61
CA GLY A 25 -6.71 16.41 -27.16
C GLY A 25 -6.22 15.82 -25.84
N PHE A 26 -6.74 14.67 -25.41
CA PHE A 26 -6.28 13.97 -24.20
C PHE A 26 -4.93 13.27 -24.37
N GLY A 27 -4.37 13.25 -25.58
CA GLY A 27 -3.09 12.63 -25.89
C GLY A 27 -3.17 11.11 -26.07
N ASP A 28 -2.01 10.47 -26.12
CA ASP A 28 -1.90 9.03 -26.28
C ASP A 28 -2.24 8.29 -24.99
N LEU A 29 -2.87 7.12 -25.12
CA LEU A 29 -3.13 6.23 -23.99
C LEU A 29 -1.80 5.68 -23.46
N ILE A 30 -1.56 5.86 -22.16
CA ILE A 30 -0.44 5.24 -21.47
C ILE A 30 -0.87 3.84 -21.02
N ALA A 31 -0.17 2.81 -21.51
CA ALA A 31 -0.40 1.45 -21.04
C ALA A 31 0.01 1.32 -19.56
N LEU A 32 -0.91 0.82 -18.73
CA LEU A 32 -0.67 0.56 -17.30
C LEU A 32 -0.42 -0.93 -17.08
N SER A 33 0.71 -1.26 -16.46
CA SER A 33 1.03 -2.63 -16.07
C SER A 33 1.57 -2.66 -14.65
N ALA A 34 0.81 -3.27 -13.74
CA ALA A 34 1.25 -3.50 -12.38
C ALA A 34 2.35 -4.59 -12.28
N GLU A 35 2.47 -5.46 -13.30
CA GLU A 35 3.46 -6.54 -13.34
C GLU A 35 4.84 -6.02 -13.77
N THR A 36 4.88 -5.14 -14.76
CA THR A 36 6.13 -4.60 -15.32
C THR A 36 6.45 -3.18 -14.84
N GLY A 37 5.52 -2.54 -14.12
CA GLY A 37 5.64 -1.16 -13.64
C GLY A 37 5.38 -0.08 -14.70
N GLN A 38 4.98 -0.47 -15.91
CA GLN A 38 4.74 0.47 -17.01
C GLN A 38 3.59 1.43 -16.67
N GLY A 39 3.82 2.73 -16.87
CA GLY A 39 2.83 3.80 -16.64
C GLY A 39 2.51 4.08 -15.17
N MET A 40 3.09 3.34 -14.22
CA MET A 40 2.81 3.50 -12.79
C MET A 40 3.43 4.79 -12.21
N VAL A 41 4.54 5.27 -12.79
CA VAL A 41 5.17 6.53 -12.38
C VAL A 41 4.32 7.71 -12.80
N GLU A 42 3.88 7.75 -14.05
CA GLU A 42 3.00 8.79 -14.60
C GLU A 42 1.65 8.81 -13.88
N LEU A 43 1.10 7.63 -13.57
CA LEU A 43 -0.09 7.50 -12.76
C LEU A 43 0.13 8.05 -11.35
N TYR A 44 1.26 7.76 -10.71
CA TYR A 44 1.57 8.28 -9.39
C TYR A 44 1.74 9.80 -9.41
N GLU A 45 2.47 10.36 -10.36
CA GLU A 45 2.65 11.82 -10.50
C GLU A 45 1.31 12.53 -10.74
N ALA A 46 0.43 11.97 -11.56
CA ALA A 46 -0.90 12.53 -11.80
C ALA A 46 -1.81 12.49 -10.55
N LEU A 47 -1.72 11.42 -9.76
CA LEU A 47 -2.52 11.24 -8.55
C LEU A 47 -1.93 11.96 -7.32
N ARG A 48 -0.62 12.19 -7.28
CA ARG A 48 0.07 12.79 -6.13
C ARG A 48 -0.60 14.07 -5.61
N PRO A 49 -0.88 15.11 -6.43
CA PRO A 49 -1.48 16.34 -5.90
C PRO A 49 -2.85 16.10 -5.28
N LEU A 50 -3.66 15.20 -5.84
CA LEU A 50 -4.98 14.85 -5.30
C LEU A 50 -4.88 14.08 -3.98
N LEU A 51 -3.89 13.20 -3.87
CA LEU A 51 -3.61 12.45 -2.64
C LEU A 51 -3.10 13.39 -1.54
N GLU A 52 -2.21 14.31 -1.88
CA GLU A 52 -1.70 15.33 -0.95
C GLU A 52 -2.82 16.25 -0.48
N ASP A 53 -3.65 16.76 -1.38
CA ASP A 53 -4.82 17.58 -1.03
C ASP A 53 -5.80 16.83 -0.15
N TYR A 54 -6.08 15.56 -0.47
CA TYR A 54 -6.94 14.71 0.36
C TYR A 54 -6.34 14.52 1.76
N MET A 55 -5.03 14.26 1.86
CA MET A 55 -4.36 14.13 3.15
C MET A 55 -4.42 15.44 3.93
N VAL A 56 -4.19 16.59 3.30
CA VAL A 56 -4.28 17.91 3.94
C VAL A 56 -5.71 18.19 4.42
N GLN A 57 -6.72 17.92 3.60
CA GLN A 57 -8.13 18.04 3.98
C GLN A 57 -8.45 17.15 5.17
N LEU A 58 -8.03 15.88 5.13
CA LEU A 58 -8.21 14.97 6.24
C LEU A 58 -7.58 15.53 7.52
N LEU A 59 -6.32 15.98 7.45
CA LEU A 59 -5.57 16.51 8.59
C LEU A 59 -6.17 17.82 9.13
N ASN A 60 -6.90 18.59 8.31
CA ASN A 60 -7.58 19.83 8.69
C ASN A 60 -8.98 19.60 9.26
N ASP A 61 -9.70 18.58 8.79
CA ASP A 61 -11.03 18.22 9.28
C ASP A 61 -10.97 17.54 10.67
N PHE A 62 -9.80 17.07 11.09
CA PHE A 62 -9.61 16.57 12.44
C PHE A 62 -9.22 17.71 13.40
N PRO A 63 -9.79 17.72 14.62
CA PRO A 63 -9.34 18.66 15.64
C PRO A 63 -7.84 18.43 15.89
N GLN A 64 -7.05 19.51 15.78
CA GLN A 64 -5.58 19.59 15.93
C GLN A 64 -5.02 19.13 17.28
N SER A 65 -5.83 18.42 18.08
CA SER A 65 -5.40 17.66 19.23
C SER A 65 -4.36 16.63 18.74
N SER A 66 -3.15 16.75 19.28
CA SER A 66 -2.01 15.85 19.01
C SER A 66 -2.37 14.36 19.19
N SER A 67 -3.45 14.04 19.91
CA SER A 67 -3.96 12.68 20.08
C SER A 67 -4.57 12.08 18.81
N TYR A 68 -5.20 12.88 17.94
CA TYR A 68 -5.82 12.38 16.69
C TYR A 68 -4.80 12.15 15.57
N TYR A 69 -3.75 12.97 15.48
CA TYR A 69 -2.65 12.73 14.53
C TYR A 69 -1.93 11.41 14.82
N VAL A 70 -1.69 11.10 16.09
CA VAL A 70 -1.12 9.82 16.52
C VAL A 70 -2.07 8.68 16.17
N LEU A 71 -3.36 8.81 16.43
CA LEU A 71 -4.38 7.80 16.10
C LEU A 71 -4.51 7.56 14.59
N PHE A 72 -4.42 8.61 13.77
CA PHE A 72 -4.48 8.50 12.31
C PHE A 72 -3.23 7.81 11.75
N SER A 73 -2.05 8.15 12.28
CA SER A 73 -0.81 7.45 11.92
C SER A 73 -0.85 5.96 12.30
N ILE A 74 -1.45 5.61 13.44
CA ILE A 74 -1.61 4.22 13.87
C ILE A 74 -2.59 3.49 12.92
N LYS A 75 -3.76 4.07 12.64
CA LYS A 75 -4.74 3.50 11.69
C LYS A 75 -4.14 3.26 10.30
N LEU A 76 -3.34 4.19 9.80
CA LEU A 76 -2.71 4.02 8.49
C LEU A 76 -1.69 2.87 8.51
N ARG A 77 -0.84 2.80 9.55
CA ARG A 77 0.14 1.71 9.71
C ARG A 77 -0.56 0.36 9.79
N THR A 78 -1.66 0.25 10.56
CA THR A 78 -2.41 -1.01 10.69
C THR A 78 -3.10 -1.41 9.39
N ILE A 79 -3.60 -0.46 8.59
CA ILE A 79 -4.14 -0.73 7.25
C ILE A 79 -3.05 -1.23 6.28
N ILE A 80 -1.89 -0.58 6.25
CA ILE A 80 -0.77 -0.98 5.39
C ILE A 80 -0.34 -2.40 5.71
N LEU A 81 -0.13 -2.71 7.00
CA LEU A 81 0.27 -4.04 7.45
C LEU A 81 -0.78 -5.09 7.10
N ARG A 82 -2.06 -4.83 7.40
CA ARG A 82 -3.13 -5.79 7.12
C ARG A 82 -3.22 -6.07 5.62
N ARG A 83 -3.14 -5.06 4.77
CA ARG A 83 -3.20 -5.24 3.32
C ARG A 83 -1.97 -5.93 2.77
N GLY A 84 -0.78 -5.51 3.20
CA GLY A 84 0.48 -6.06 2.68
C GLY A 84 0.72 -7.50 3.09
N LEU A 85 0.41 -7.88 4.34
CA LEU A 85 0.64 -9.23 4.86
C LEU A 85 -0.33 -10.28 4.31
N VAL A 86 -1.55 -9.87 3.94
CA VAL A 86 -2.56 -10.78 3.35
C VAL A 86 -2.75 -10.55 1.85
N ASP A 87 -1.81 -9.88 1.19
CA ASP A 87 -1.88 -9.66 -0.25
C ASP A 87 -1.72 -10.98 -1.01
N ARG A 88 -2.42 -11.10 -2.14
CA ARG A 88 -2.31 -12.27 -3.01
C ARG A 88 -0.97 -12.36 -3.74
N SER A 89 -0.26 -11.25 -3.86
CA SER A 89 1.05 -11.16 -4.51
C SER A 89 2.15 -11.46 -3.51
N ILE A 90 2.88 -12.55 -3.75
CA ILE A 90 4.01 -12.95 -2.91
C ILE A 90 5.05 -11.83 -2.80
N ALA A 91 5.33 -11.12 -3.89
CA ALA A 91 6.26 -10.00 -3.88
C ALA A 91 5.81 -8.85 -2.97
N VAL A 92 4.49 -8.59 -2.86
CA VAL A 92 3.96 -7.56 -1.96
C VAL A 92 4.09 -8.01 -0.50
N VAL A 93 3.81 -9.28 -0.21
CA VAL A 93 3.99 -9.85 1.13
C VAL A 93 5.46 -9.77 1.53
N GLU A 94 6.39 -10.16 0.66
CA GLU A 94 7.84 -10.09 0.93
C GLU A 94 8.32 -8.66 1.21
N GLN A 95 7.87 -7.67 0.42
CA GLN A 95 8.21 -6.27 0.68
C GLN A 95 7.60 -5.75 1.99
N CYS A 96 6.39 -6.20 2.34
CA CYS A 96 5.77 -5.85 3.62
C CYS A 96 6.54 -6.46 4.79
N LEU A 97 7.01 -7.70 4.67
CA LEU A 97 7.87 -8.36 5.65
C LEU A 97 9.22 -7.64 5.80
N ALA A 98 9.85 -7.23 4.69
CA ALA A 98 11.09 -6.45 4.70
C ALA A 98 10.90 -5.09 5.40
N LEU A 99 9.79 -4.39 5.14
CA LEU A 99 9.45 -3.15 5.83
C LEU A 99 9.31 -3.35 7.35
N ILE A 100 8.58 -4.39 7.77
CA ILE A 100 8.40 -4.71 9.20
C ILE A 100 9.75 -5.02 9.85
N LYS A 101 10.58 -5.84 9.19
CA LYS A 101 11.87 -6.28 9.72
C LYS A 101 12.89 -5.14 9.72
N ASP A 102 13.24 -4.62 8.56
CA ASP A 102 14.43 -3.79 8.37
C ASP A 102 14.19 -2.35 8.79
N GLU A 103 13.00 -1.79 8.52
CA GLU A 103 12.70 -0.39 8.84
C GLU A 103 12.07 -0.26 10.23
N TRP A 104 11.06 -1.07 10.54
CA TRP A 104 10.27 -0.85 11.76
C TRP A 104 10.91 -1.53 12.96
N LEU A 105 11.21 -2.82 12.88
CA LEU A 105 11.78 -3.57 14.00
C LEU A 105 13.25 -3.20 14.22
N MET A 106 14.09 -3.30 13.18
CA MET A 106 15.54 -3.13 13.32
C MET A 106 15.93 -1.66 13.56
N LYS A 107 15.45 -0.72 12.74
CA LYS A 107 15.83 0.70 12.86
C LYS A 107 14.98 1.47 13.88
N SER A 108 13.66 1.32 13.83
CA SER A 108 12.76 2.17 14.63
C SER A 108 12.48 1.64 16.04
N CYS A 109 12.53 0.32 16.25
CA CYS A 109 12.21 -0.32 17.52
C CYS A 109 13.43 -0.93 18.24
N SER A 110 14.65 -0.65 17.76
CA SER A 110 15.90 -1.20 18.36
C SER A 110 15.89 -2.72 18.52
N ARG A 111 15.26 -3.43 17.58
CA ARG A 111 15.07 -4.89 17.58
C ARG A 111 14.20 -5.42 18.73
N ASP A 112 13.39 -4.58 19.37
CA ASP A 112 12.42 -4.99 20.40
C ASP A 112 11.01 -5.14 19.81
N PRO A 113 10.47 -6.37 19.69
CA PRO A 113 9.12 -6.60 19.18
C PRO A 113 8.03 -5.99 20.07
N ILE A 114 8.26 -5.84 21.38
CA ILE A 114 7.27 -5.26 22.29
C ILE A 114 7.07 -3.78 22.00
N VAL A 115 8.15 -3.05 21.68
CA VAL A 115 8.07 -1.65 21.27
C VAL A 115 7.29 -1.51 19.96
N LEU A 116 7.52 -2.40 19.00
CA LEU A 116 6.78 -2.43 17.74
C LEU A 116 5.27 -2.64 17.97
N LEU A 117 4.90 -3.63 18.77
CA LEU A 117 3.48 -3.89 19.08
C LEU A 117 2.81 -2.71 19.78
N ARG A 118 3.52 -1.98 20.64
CA ARG A 118 3.01 -0.74 21.25
C ARG A 118 2.76 0.36 20.22
N TYR A 119 3.62 0.52 19.21
CA TYR A 119 3.40 1.50 18.13
C TYR A 119 2.25 1.16 17.20
N LEU A 120 1.80 -0.09 17.20
CA LEU A 120 0.66 -0.56 16.42
C LEU A 120 -0.65 -0.52 17.20
N ASP A 121 -0.61 -0.18 18.50
CA ASP A 121 -1.78 -0.15 19.38
C ASP A 121 -2.56 -1.46 19.29
N VAL A 122 -1.86 -2.58 19.49
CA VAL A 122 -2.45 -3.93 19.34
C VAL A 122 -3.54 -4.23 20.37
N GLU A 123 -3.65 -3.43 21.44
CA GLU A 123 -4.81 -3.45 22.35
C GLU A 123 -6.10 -3.05 21.62
N THR A 124 -6.00 -2.14 20.64
CA THR A 124 -7.12 -1.69 19.81
C THR A 124 -7.23 -2.47 18.48
N TYR A 125 -6.10 -2.94 17.93
CA TYR A 125 -6.02 -3.61 16.62
C TYR A 125 -5.45 -5.03 16.74
N GLU A 126 -6.08 -5.87 17.56
CA GLU A 126 -5.60 -7.22 17.91
C GLU A 126 -5.17 -8.08 16.72
N LEU A 127 -5.98 -8.14 15.65
CA LEU A 127 -5.68 -8.93 14.45
C LEU A 127 -4.37 -8.51 13.77
N VAL A 128 -4.03 -7.22 13.82
CA VAL A 128 -2.75 -6.75 13.24
C VAL A 128 -1.58 -7.21 14.12
N GLY A 129 -1.77 -7.26 15.44
CA GLY A 129 -0.78 -7.84 16.35
C GLY A 129 -0.52 -9.32 16.06
N GLU A 130 -1.58 -10.10 15.80
CA GLU A 130 -1.46 -11.51 15.42
C GLU A 130 -0.67 -11.68 14.12
N PHE A 131 -1.08 -11.00 13.04
CA PHE A 131 -0.40 -11.09 11.74
C PHE A 131 1.07 -10.65 11.82
N VAL A 132 1.37 -9.60 12.57
CA VAL A 132 2.74 -9.10 12.73
C VAL A 132 3.60 -10.06 13.56
N MET A 133 3.07 -10.67 14.62
CA MET A 133 3.85 -11.66 15.39
C MET A 133 4.08 -12.95 14.61
N GLU A 134 3.08 -13.44 13.88
CA GLU A 134 3.26 -14.57 12.96
C GLU A 134 4.35 -14.27 11.93
N ALA A 135 4.30 -13.09 11.30
CA ALA A 135 5.32 -12.61 10.38
C ALA A 135 6.72 -12.60 11.00
N ILE A 136 6.89 -12.00 12.18
CA ILE A 136 8.19 -11.89 12.87
C ILE A 136 8.73 -13.27 13.26
N LEU A 137 7.87 -14.17 13.75
CA LEU A 137 8.27 -15.54 14.10
C LEU A 137 8.74 -16.31 12.86
N ASN A 138 7.99 -16.22 11.75
CA ASN A 138 8.33 -16.91 10.50
C ASN A 138 9.64 -16.38 9.88
N ILE A 139 9.90 -15.08 9.99
CA ILE A 139 11.18 -14.48 9.55
C ILE A 139 12.35 -15.05 10.39
N ASN A 140 12.18 -15.15 11.71
CA ASN A 140 13.26 -15.60 12.60
C ASN A 140 13.50 -17.13 12.56
N ILE A 141 12.48 -17.93 12.24
CA ILE A 141 12.64 -19.39 12.05
C ILE A 141 13.46 -19.68 10.78
N GLY A 142 13.37 -18.83 9.76
CA GLY A 142 14.19 -18.90 8.54
C GLY A 142 15.67 -18.53 8.74
N GLU A 143 16.00 -17.86 9.85
CA GLU A 143 17.38 -17.50 10.25
C GLU A 143 17.93 -18.40 11.36
N SER A 144 17.61 -19.70 11.31
CA SER A 144 18.22 -20.66 12.23
C SER A 144 19.75 -20.57 12.15
N ILE A 145 20.31 -20.39 13.34
CA ILE A 145 21.69 -20.07 13.73
C ILE A 145 22.69 -21.03 13.04
N PRO A 146 23.87 -20.55 12.56
CA PRO A 146 24.93 -21.43 12.08
C PRO A 146 25.44 -22.42 13.14
#